data_AF-A0A7U5Y3D6-F1
#
_entry.id   AF-A0A7U5Y3D6-F1
#
_cell.length_a   1.000
_cell.length_b   1.000
_cell.length_c   1.000
_cell.angle_alpha   90.00
_cell.angle_beta   90.00
_cell.angle_gamma   90.00
#
_symmetry.space_group_name_H-M   'P 1'
#
loop_
_entity.id
_entity.type
_entity.pdbx_description
1 polymer ?
#
loop_
_entity_poly.entity_id
_entity_poly.type
_entity_poly.pdbx_seq_one_letter_code
_entity_poly.pdbx_strand_id
1 'polypeptide(L)'
;MTELPNTIDDLEDAIEALQISNAHLTSEFRSFVDMLIHENRLRDIVDGRLELVSRYVSKDAFLSAQKEDPIRARINLELARLAQENNDDERYYGLLRCLRLIYVDEVEWERVAQDSLVFTFCFYLRRVISDIEPEFIEYLSHALLHR
;
A
#
# COMPACT_ATOMS: atom_id res chain seq x y z
N MET A 1 -1.66 28.74 -6.71
CA MET A 1 -2.03 27.34 -6.99
C MET A 1 -0.74 26.58 -6.91
N THR A 2 -0.56 25.77 -5.88
CA THR A 2 0.57 24.83 -5.81
C THR A 2 0.38 23.82 -6.92
N GLU A 3 1.43 23.58 -7.71
CA GLU A 3 1.43 22.52 -8.72
C GLU A 3 1.27 21.18 -8.01
N LEU A 4 0.54 20.25 -8.62
CA LEU A 4 0.42 18.89 -8.12
C LEU A 4 1.79 18.19 -8.18
N PRO A 5 2.13 17.34 -7.20
CA PRO A 5 3.31 16.49 -7.28
C PRO A 5 3.34 15.71 -8.60
N ASN A 6 4.51 15.65 -9.24
CA ASN A 6 4.71 14.89 -10.48
C ASN A 6 5.74 13.76 -10.32
N THR A 7 6.41 13.70 -9.16
CA THR A 7 7.36 12.66 -8.78
C THR A 7 7.05 12.11 -7.39
N ILE A 8 7.63 10.97 -7.03
CA ILE A 8 7.52 10.44 -5.66
C ILE A 8 8.15 11.38 -4.64
N ASP A 9 9.31 11.98 -4.97
CA ASP A 9 10.00 12.92 -4.09
C ASP A 9 9.12 14.15 -3.81
N ASP A 10 8.49 14.74 -4.85
CA ASP A 10 7.57 15.87 -4.68
C ASP A 10 6.37 15.51 -3.79
N LEU A 11 5.86 14.28 -3.92
CA LEU A 11 4.72 13.79 -3.16
C LEU A 11 5.10 13.58 -1.69
N GLU A 12 6.29 13.04 -1.43
CA GLU A 12 6.83 12.84 -0.09
C GLU A 12 7.08 14.17 0.63
N ASP A 13 7.69 15.14 -0.06
CA ASP A 13 7.90 16.50 0.46
C ASP A 13 6.55 17.16 0.85
N ALA A 14 5.51 16.99 0.03
CA ALA A 14 4.18 17.51 0.30
C ALA A 14 3.49 16.81 1.49
N ILE A 15 3.64 15.49 1.59
CA ILE A 15 3.12 14.66 2.70
C ILE A 15 3.79 15.08 4.02
N GLU A 16 5.10 15.28 4.02
CA GLU A 16 5.87 15.74 5.19
C GLU A 16 5.46 17.16 5.60
N ALA A 17 5.38 18.09 4.63
CA ALA A 17 5.01 19.48 4.89
C ALA A 17 3.61 19.62 5.53
N LEU A 18 2.68 18.73 5.17
CA LEU A 18 1.33 18.68 5.73
C LEU A 18 1.21 17.80 6.99
N GLN A 19 2.29 17.18 7.44
CA GLN A 19 2.34 16.29 8.61
C GLN A 19 1.29 15.16 8.54
N ILE A 20 1.13 14.56 7.37
CA ILE A 20 0.18 13.45 7.18
C ILE A 20 0.71 12.21 7.89
N SER A 21 -0.08 11.63 8.79
CA SER A 21 0.31 10.45 9.57
C SER A 21 0.37 9.18 8.71
N ASN A 22 1.21 8.21 9.11
CA ASN A 22 1.27 6.92 8.42
C ASN A 22 -0.05 6.15 8.50
N ALA A 23 -0.84 6.35 9.56
CA ALA A 23 -2.20 5.79 9.65
C ALA A 23 -3.12 6.31 8.53
N HIS A 24 -3.03 7.59 8.16
CA HIS A 24 -3.79 8.14 7.04
C HIS A 24 -3.23 7.63 5.70
N LEU A 25 -1.90 7.61 5.55
CA LEU A 25 -1.25 7.08 4.34
C LEU A 25 -1.61 5.61 4.07
N THR A 26 -1.51 4.74 5.07
CA THR A 26 -1.84 3.32 4.94
C THR A 26 -3.32 3.09 4.65
N SER A 27 -4.21 3.95 5.14
CA SER A 27 -5.63 3.94 4.75
C SER A 27 -5.79 4.27 3.26
N GLU A 28 -5.08 5.26 2.73
CA GLU A 28 -5.14 5.61 1.31
C GLU A 28 -4.48 4.56 0.41
N PHE A 29 -3.36 3.96 0.83
CA PHE A 29 -2.78 2.81 0.13
C PHE A 29 -3.76 1.65 0.02
N ARG A 30 -4.49 1.36 1.10
CA ARG A 30 -5.53 0.32 1.08
C ARG A 30 -6.62 0.66 0.07
N SER A 31 -7.11 1.90 0.07
CA SER A 31 -8.15 2.34 -0.85
C SER A 31 -7.68 2.28 -2.30
N PHE A 32 -6.42 2.63 -2.55
CA PHE A 32 -5.80 2.55 -3.86
C PHE A 32 -5.73 1.10 -4.36
N VAL A 33 -5.29 0.14 -3.55
CA VAL A 33 -5.26 -1.28 -3.96
C VAL A 33 -6.67 -1.82 -4.23
N ASP A 34 -7.64 -1.46 -3.40
CA ASP A 34 -9.05 -1.84 -3.59
C ASP A 34 -9.61 -1.32 -4.92
N MET A 35 -9.30 -0.06 -5.26
CA MET A 35 -9.60 0.53 -6.57
C MET A 35 -8.96 -0.26 -7.71
N LEU A 36 -7.66 -0.59 -7.63
CA LEU A 36 -6.96 -1.37 -8.66
C LEU A 36 -7.57 -2.76 -8.90
N ILE A 37 -8.10 -3.40 -7.85
CA ILE A 37 -8.84 -4.66 -7.96
C ILE A 37 -10.14 -4.42 -8.73
N HIS A 38 -10.93 -3.42 -8.32
CA HIS A 38 -12.22 -3.10 -8.94
C HIS A 38 -12.12 -2.65 -10.40
N GLU A 39 -11.06 -1.94 -10.76
CA GLU A 39 -10.76 -1.51 -12.13
C GLU A 39 -10.10 -2.61 -12.98
N ASN A 40 -9.94 -3.82 -12.43
CA ASN A 40 -9.34 -4.96 -13.11
C ASN A 40 -7.90 -4.70 -13.59
N ARG A 41 -7.17 -3.81 -12.89
CA ARG A 41 -5.74 -3.51 -13.18
C ARG A 41 -4.81 -4.65 -12.77
N LEU A 42 -5.28 -5.56 -11.92
CA LEU A 42 -4.55 -6.72 -11.42
C LEU A 42 -4.94 -8.05 -12.10
N ARG A 43 -5.63 -8.00 -13.24
CA ARG A 43 -6.23 -9.17 -13.94
C ARG A 43 -5.29 -10.34 -14.26
N ASP A 44 -3.98 -10.08 -14.32
CA ASP A 44 -2.98 -11.09 -14.64
C ASP A 44 -2.61 -11.94 -13.40
N ILE A 45 -3.09 -11.57 -12.22
CA ILE A 45 -3.00 -12.37 -11.00
C ILE A 45 -4.19 -13.32 -10.96
N VAL A 46 -3.91 -14.61 -10.74
CA VAL A 46 -4.93 -15.67 -10.68
C VAL A 46 -6.08 -15.30 -9.72
N ASP A 47 -7.33 -15.45 -10.17
CA ASP A 47 -8.55 -15.01 -9.46
C ASP A 47 -8.59 -15.41 -7.98
N GLY A 48 -8.27 -16.67 -7.65
CA GLY A 48 -8.29 -17.14 -6.25
C GLY A 48 -7.28 -16.42 -5.33
N ARG A 49 -6.21 -15.86 -5.89
CA ARG A 49 -5.26 -15.03 -5.16
C ARG A 49 -5.78 -13.60 -4.97
N LEU A 50 -6.48 -13.05 -5.97
CA LEU A 50 -7.14 -11.76 -5.84
C LEU A 50 -8.26 -11.80 -4.81
N GLU A 51 -9.05 -12.87 -4.77
CA GLU A 51 -10.07 -13.06 -3.71
C GLU A 51 -9.46 -13.00 -2.31
N LEU A 52 -8.29 -13.61 -2.12
CA LEU A 52 -7.57 -13.55 -0.85
C LEU A 52 -7.10 -12.12 -0.54
N VAL A 53 -6.53 -11.43 -1.53
CA VAL A 53 -6.11 -10.01 -1.39
C VAL A 53 -7.29 -9.11 -1.02
N SER A 54 -8.44 -9.26 -1.68
CA SER A 54 -9.67 -8.52 -1.41
C SER A 54 -10.12 -8.62 0.05
N ARG A 55 -9.90 -9.77 0.71
CA ARG A 55 -10.22 -9.92 2.13
C ARG A 55 -9.36 -9.03 3.02
N TYR A 56 -8.07 -8.89 2.69
CA TYR A 56 -7.18 -8.01 3.43
C TYR A 56 -7.52 -6.53 3.15
N VAL A 57 -7.66 -6.12 1.89
CA VAL A 57 -7.98 -4.71 1.59
C VAL A 57 -9.41 -4.30 1.97
N SER A 58 -10.26 -5.23 2.38
CA SER A 58 -11.60 -4.91 2.87
C SER A 58 -11.56 -3.92 4.03
N LYS A 59 -12.54 -3.00 4.04
CA LYS A 59 -12.67 -1.99 5.10
C LYS A 59 -12.77 -2.61 6.49
N ASP A 60 -13.46 -3.73 6.61
CA ASP A 60 -13.68 -4.40 7.89
C ASP A 60 -12.39 -5.03 8.43
N ALA A 61 -11.60 -5.69 7.58
CA ALA A 61 -10.31 -6.24 7.98
C ALA A 61 -9.35 -5.12 8.40
N PHE A 62 -9.29 -4.04 7.62
CA PHE A 62 -8.46 -2.88 7.94
C PHE A 62 -8.86 -2.24 9.28
N LEU A 63 -10.14 -1.93 9.48
CA LEU A 63 -10.63 -1.32 10.72
C LEU A 63 -10.43 -2.22 11.94
N SER A 64 -10.54 -3.54 11.78
CA SER A 64 -10.26 -4.49 12.88
C SER A 64 -8.78 -4.46 13.26
N ALA A 65 -7.88 -4.45 12.27
CA ALA A 65 -6.43 -4.36 12.50
C ALA A 65 -6.00 -3.05 13.16
N GLN A 66 -6.65 -1.93 12.83
CA GLN A 66 -6.36 -0.62 13.43
C GLN A 66 -6.80 -0.54 14.90
N LYS A 67 -7.76 -1.37 15.33
CA LYS A 67 -8.25 -1.38 16.72
C LYS A 67 -7.47 -2.31 17.64
N GLU A 68 -6.92 -3.38 17.08
CA GLU A 68 -6.32 -4.47 17.85
C GLU A 68 -4.93 -4.84 17.31
N ASP A 69 -3.88 -4.46 18.05
CA ASP A 69 -2.50 -4.78 17.71
C ASP A 69 -2.28 -6.29 17.41
N PRO A 70 -2.88 -7.25 18.17
CA PRO A 70 -2.75 -8.67 17.84
C PRO A 70 -3.31 -9.04 16.47
N ILE A 71 -4.38 -8.38 16.02
CA ILE A 71 -4.97 -8.62 14.70
C ILE A 71 -4.04 -8.08 13.61
N ARG A 72 -3.52 -6.85 13.78
CA ARG A 72 -2.54 -6.25 12.86
C ARG A 72 -1.30 -7.15 12.72
N ALA A 73 -0.71 -7.56 13.84
CA ALA A 73 0.47 -8.42 13.86
C ALA A 73 0.21 -9.77 13.18
N ARG A 74 -0.94 -10.39 13.45
CA ARG A 74 -1.33 -11.66 12.81
C ARG A 74 -1.44 -11.52 11.29
N ILE A 75 -2.13 -10.46 10.81
CA ILE A 75 -2.27 -10.20 9.36
C ILE A 75 -0.88 -9.95 8.73
N ASN A 76 -0.03 -9.15 9.38
CA ASN A 76 1.31 -8.88 8.86
C ASN A 76 2.16 -10.16 8.72
N LEU A 77 2.11 -11.03 9.73
CA LEU A 77 2.80 -12.34 9.72
C LEU A 77 2.23 -13.28 8.66
N GLU A 78 0.91 -13.33 8.50
CA GLU A 78 0.27 -14.15 7.49
C GLU A 78 0.66 -13.72 6.07
N LEU A 79 0.60 -12.41 5.79
CA LEU A 79 1.05 -11.85 4.52
C LEU A 79 2.55 -12.06 4.29
N ALA A 80 3.38 -12.00 5.35
CA ALA A 80 4.80 -12.30 5.26
C ALA A 80 5.05 -13.75 4.83
N ARG A 81 4.34 -14.70 5.45
CA ARG A 81 4.40 -16.12 5.11
C ARG A 81 3.95 -16.37 3.67
N LEU A 82 2.80 -15.80 3.28
CA LEU A 82 2.28 -15.93 1.91
C LEU A 82 3.27 -15.38 0.88
N ALA A 83 3.91 -14.24 1.16
CA ALA A 83 4.91 -13.68 0.27
C ALA A 83 6.12 -14.62 0.14
N GLN A 84 6.55 -15.23 1.24
CA GLN A 84 7.66 -16.18 1.22
C GLN A 84 7.33 -17.45 0.41
N GLU A 85 6.10 -17.94 0.54
CA GLU A 85 5.59 -19.13 -0.16
C GLU A 85 5.37 -18.92 -1.67
N ASN A 86 5.26 -17.66 -2.11
CA ASN A 86 5.01 -17.29 -3.51
C ASN A 86 6.12 -16.37 -4.04
N ASN A 87 7.36 -16.53 -3.57
CA ASN A 87 8.48 -15.66 -3.95
C ASN A 87 8.96 -15.86 -5.40
N ASP A 88 8.49 -16.93 -6.05
CA ASP A 88 8.71 -17.28 -7.46
C ASP A 88 7.76 -16.54 -8.40
N ASP A 89 6.60 -16.08 -7.91
CA ASP A 89 5.67 -15.22 -8.64
C ASP A 89 5.92 -13.75 -8.25
N GLU A 90 6.76 -13.06 -9.04
CA GLU A 90 7.19 -11.69 -8.74
C GLU A 90 6.03 -10.70 -8.56
N ARG A 91 4.97 -10.83 -9.37
CA ARG A 91 3.81 -9.92 -9.30
C ARG A 91 3.00 -10.17 -8.06
N TYR A 92 2.68 -11.43 -7.75
CA TYR A 92 1.91 -11.74 -6.56
C TYR A 92 2.72 -11.47 -5.28
N TYR A 93 4.01 -11.78 -5.30
CA TYR A 93 4.97 -11.41 -4.26
C TYR A 93 4.95 -9.90 -4.01
N GLY A 94 5.10 -9.09 -5.06
CA GLY A 94 5.05 -7.63 -4.98
C GLY A 94 3.77 -7.13 -4.34
N LEU A 95 2.62 -7.66 -4.77
CA LEU A 95 1.31 -7.29 -4.22
C LEU A 95 1.21 -7.62 -2.72
N LEU A 96 1.63 -8.82 -2.29
CA LEU A 96 1.65 -9.19 -0.88
C LEU A 96 2.57 -8.28 -0.07
N ARG A 97 3.72 -7.86 -0.63
CA ARG A 97 4.62 -6.90 0.01
C ARG A 97 3.97 -5.52 0.16
N CYS A 98 3.23 -5.03 -0.83
CA CYS A 98 2.42 -3.81 -0.70
C CYS A 98 1.40 -3.95 0.43
N LEU A 99 0.66 -5.06 0.49
CA LEU A 99 -0.35 -5.28 1.52
C LEU A 99 0.25 -5.27 2.93
N ARG A 100 1.46 -5.82 3.10
CA ARG A 100 2.13 -5.78 4.42
C ARG A 100 2.37 -4.36 4.92
N LEU A 101 2.65 -3.42 4.01
CA LEU A 101 2.89 -2.02 4.37
C LEU A 101 1.61 -1.34 4.89
N ILE A 102 0.42 -1.78 4.47
CA ILE A 102 -0.87 -1.31 5.00
C ILE A 102 -1.03 -1.67 6.49
N TYR A 103 -0.37 -2.74 6.95
CA TYR A 103 -0.45 -3.25 8.32
C TYR A 103 0.89 -3.16 9.05
N VAL A 104 1.80 -2.30 8.60
CA VAL A 104 3.05 -2.09 9.32
C VAL A 104 2.76 -1.29 10.58
N ASP A 105 3.49 -1.61 11.64
CA ASP A 105 3.50 -0.77 12.84
C ASP A 105 4.32 0.48 12.55
N GLU A 106 3.75 1.66 12.80
CA GLU A 106 4.35 2.95 12.48
C GLU A 106 5.70 3.15 13.21
N VAL A 107 5.75 2.83 14.50
CA VAL A 107 6.96 2.96 15.33
C VAL A 107 8.04 2.00 14.84
N GLU A 108 7.66 0.77 14.49
CA GLU A 108 8.60 -0.20 13.96
C GLU A 108 9.13 0.23 12.58
N TRP A 109 8.28 0.75 11.70
CA TRP A 109 8.66 1.20 10.36
C TRP A 109 9.67 2.35 10.44
N GLU A 110 9.36 3.40 11.19
CA GLU A 110 10.26 4.55 11.39
C GLU A 110 11.63 4.16 11.95
N ARG A 111 11.69 3.08 12.73
CA ARG A 111 12.94 2.58 13.33
C ARG A 111 13.83 1.81 12.34
N VAL A 112 13.24 1.08 11.40
CA VAL A 112 13.96 0.06 10.61
C VAL A 112 14.02 0.36 9.12
N ALA A 113 13.18 1.28 8.62
CA ALA A 113 13.12 1.60 7.21
C ALA A 113 14.28 2.49 6.78
N GLN A 114 14.87 2.17 5.63
CA GLN A 114 15.88 3.00 4.97
C GLN A 114 15.25 4.02 4.01
N ASP A 115 14.08 3.68 3.48
CA ASP A 115 13.31 4.49 2.54
C ASP A 115 11.95 4.85 3.12
N SER A 116 11.31 5.86 2.55
CA SER A 116 9.97 6.27 2.94
C SER A 116 8.94 5.16 2.72
N LEU A 117 7.83 5.23 3.45
CA LEU A 117 6.69 4.32 3.26
C LEU A 117 6.06 4.46 1.87
N VAL A 118 6.00 5.69 1.33
CA VAL A 118 5.40 6.02 0.02
C VAL A 118 6.26 5.44 -1.10
N PHE A 119 7.57 5.72 -1.10
CA PHE A 119 8.52 5.13 -2.03
C PHE A 119 8.46 3.60 -1.98
N THR A 120 8.54 3.01 -0.79
CA THR A 120 8.54 1.54 -0.64
C THR A 120 7.25 0.93 -1.20
N PHE A 121 6.10 1.56 -0.94
CA PHE A 121 4.83 1.09 -1.47
C PHE A 121 4.80 1.16 -3.00
N CYS A 122 5.18 2.30 -3.58
CA CYS A 122 5.25 2.47 -5.03
C CYS A 122 6.23 1.48 -5.67
N PHE A 123 7.40 1.27 -5.05
CA PHE A 123 8.43 0.35 -5.51
C PHE A 123 7.89 -1.08 -5.68
N TYR A 124 7.20 -1.63 -4.66
CA TYR A 124 6.60 -2.95 -4.78
C TYR A 124 5.47 -2.97 -5.80
N LEU A 125 4.67 -1.90 -5.88
CA LEU A 125 3.55 -1.85 -6.81
C LEU A 125 4.01 -1.82 -8.27
N ARG A 126 5.13 -1.16 -8.58
CA ARG A 126 5.76 -1.19 -9.92
C ARG A 126 6.15 -2.61 -10.37
N ARG A 127 6.41 -3.52 -9.43
CA ARG A 127 6.68 -4.93 -9.74
C ARG A 127 5.41 -5.70 -10.11
N VAL A 128 4.25 -5.16 -9.74
CA VAL A 128 2.93 -5.70 -10.07
C VAL A 128 2.41 -5.10 -11.38
N ILE A 129 2.42 -3.76 -11.47
CA ILE A 129 1.96 -2.96 -12.61
C ILE A 129 3.07 -1.96 -12.94
N SER A 130 3.80 -2.16 -14.03
CA SER A 130 5.05 -1.42 -14.32
C SER A 130 4.88 0.08 -14.53
N ASP A 131 3.73 0.53 -15.01
CA ASP A 131 3.41 1.92 -15.36
C ASP A 131 2.51 2.61 -14.33
N ILE A 132 2.42 2.07 -13.10
CA ILE A 132 1.49 2.54 -12.07
C ILE A 132 1.88 3.86 -11.40
N GLU A 133 3.14 4.29 -11.52
CA GLU A 133 3.67 5.43 -10.76
C GLU A 133 2.91 6.74 -10.98
N PRO A 134 2.62 7.19 -12.22
CA PRO A 134 1.86 8.43 -12.44
C PRO A 134 0.47 8.39 -11.80
N GLU A 135 -0.23 7.27 -11.95
CA GLU A 135 -1.57 7.06 -11.38
C GLU A 135 -1.55 7.00 -9.85
N PHE A 136 -0.50 6.39 -9.27
CA PHE A 136 -0.28 6.37 -7.83
C PHE A 136 -0.05 7.78 -7.27
N ILE A 137 0.79 8.58 -7.95
CA ILE A 137 1.06 9.97 -7.56
C ILE A 137 -0.21 10.82 -7.68
N GLU A 138 -0.94 10.71 -8.79
CA GLU A 138 -2.19 11.43 -9.02
C GLU A 138 -3.22 11.10 -7.94
N TYR A 139 -3.47 9.81 -7.70
CA TYR A 139 -4.43 9.35 -6.69
C TYR A 139 -4.10 9.90 -5.31
N LEU A 140 -2.86 9.73 -4.84
CA LEU A 140 -2.49 10.19 -3.50
C LEU A 140 -2.49 11.71 -3.39
N SER A 141 -2.05 12.42 -4.43
CA SER A 141 -2.09 13.87 -4.42
C SER A 141 -3.51 14.39 -4.27
N HIS A 142 -4.48 13.78 -4.96
CA HIS A 142 -5.90 14.12 -4.80
C HIS A 142 -6.45 13.71 -3.42
N ALA A 143 -6.14 12.50 -2.94
CA ALA A 143 -6.67 11.98 -1.69
C ALA A 143 -6.16 12.74 -0.45
N LEU A 144 -4.91 13.21 -0.52
CA LEU A 144 -4.16 13.74 0.62
C LEU A 144 -4.01 15.27 0.62
N LEU A 145 -3.80 15.89 -0.55
CA LEU A 145 -3.38 17.29 -0.64
C LEU A 145 -4.52 18.26 -1.00
N HIS A 146 -5.66 17.73 -1.48
CA HIS A 146 -6.78 18.53 -1.98
C HIS A 146 -8.04 18.50 -1.07
N ARG A 147 -7.85 18.45 0.26
CA ARG A 147 -8.96 18.53 1.22
C ARG A 147 -9.25 19.95 1.69
#